data_AF-A0A5C6DDG1-F1
#
_entry.id   AF-A0A5C6DDG1-F1
#
_cell.length_a   1.000
_cell.length_b   1.000
_cell.length_c   1.000
_cell.angle_alpha   90.00
_cell.angle_beta   90.00
_cell.angle_gamma   90.00
#
_symmetry.space_group_name_H-M   'P 1'
#
loop_
_entity.id
_entity.type
_entity.pdbx_description
1 polymer ?
#
loop_
_entity_poly.entity_id
_entity_poly.type
_entity_poly.pdbx_seq_one_letter_code
_entity_poly.pdbx_strand_id
1 'polypeptide(L)'
;MLEGIRDSDGRLPTLSGNDLAPNGVWKAVDGLPGVWRADNWADRPAAVTLDGKLLKQRPLPSELENCQYSLNLADPELAFPRLSGNVDPREGKPELDCVWSRKQVDEQGNLHVDTTRRVQTDDQLKYNDPSADHPASEMGSPLPKETYSMTYRKPSTKFFASTFLLCAMSAVPRPSVAADGPDLPLLDISSETDRQVVIAQGTENLYQGHPTTVLMADGKTIYCVWCINHGGAAGPMAFSEDGGKTWTRLDEKMPAGFSTHQNCPSIYRLIDPAGKSRLWVWSAALGKRGGPGMPSIMSEDSGQTWKEQPPLGFPCVMTFSSVVRLTDGRYLGMYHKGPGGEDRTPLSVLQTFTSDGGFTWSEPRVVAAVEGKNPCEPFVFRSPEGDELCCLMRENTHTGRSLMMFSQDEGKNWSDPVDTPWGLTGDRHVGVHVGDGRWVIAFRDQAIGSPTKGHFVAWVGTYNDIKNATPGQYRVKLLHSHAKRVGDCGYPGVELLPDGTIIATTYIKYRLGPEKHSVVSTRFKLDELDARTNK
;
A
#
# COMPACT_ATOMS: atom_id res chain seq x y z
N MET A 1 -13.59 -22.94 1.85
CA MET A 1 -13.28 -24.37 2.00
C MET A 1 -11.79 -24.46 2.28
N LEU A 2 -11.39 -25.27 3.26
CA LEU A 2 -9.99 -25.36 3.70
C LEU A 2 -9.52 -26.81 3.65
N GLU A 3 -8.35 -27.02 3.06
CA GLU A 3 -7.72 -28.34 2.92
C GLU A 3 -6.31 -28.30 3.50
N GLY A 4 -5.92 -29.34 4.23
CA GLY A 4 -4.65 -29.40 4.95
C GLY A 4 -4.12 -30.81 5.12
N ILE A 5 -2.81 -30.94 5.23
CA ILE A 5 -2.11 -32.21 5.49
C ILE A 5 -1.73 -32.25 6.97
N ARG A 6 -1.84 -33.42 7.62
CA ARG A 6 -1.35 -33.57 9.00
C ARG A 6 0.16 -33.38 9.06
N ASP A 7 0.64 -32.64 10.06
CA ASP A 7 2.06 -32.57 10.38
C ASP A 7 2.58 -33.92 10.93
N SER A 8 3.89 -34.01 11.19
CA SER A 8 4.55 -35.23 11.67
C SER A 8 4.04 -35.72 13.04
N ASP A 9 3.38 -34.86 13.80
CA ASP A 9 2.77 -35.20 15.10
C ASP A 9 1.28 -35.59 14.95
N GLY A 10 0.76 -35.62 13.72
CA GLY A 10 -0.62 -35.95 13.41
C GLY A 10 -1.61 -34.79 13.53
N ARG A 11 -1.16 -33.53 13.63
CA ARG A 11 -2.03 -32.34 13.79
C ARG A 11 -2.33 -31.68 12.44
N LEU A 12 -3.53 -31.11 12.29
CA LEU A 12 -3.95 -30.41 11.08
C LEU A 12 -3.52 -28.93 11.12
N PRO A 13 -3.36 -28.25 9.96
CA PRO A 13 -2.82 -26.89 9.92
C PRO A 13 -3.73 -25.87 10.61
N THR A 14 -3.11 -25.02 11.43
CA THR A 14 -3.75 -23.89 12.12
C THR A 14 -3.76 -22.67 11.18
N LEU A 15 -4.91 -22.04 10.98
CA LEU A 15 -5.08 -21.01 9.94
C LEU A 15 -4.69 -19.60 10.34
N SER A 16 -4.50 -19.39 11.63
CA SER A 16 -3.80 -18.29 12.25
C SER A 16 -3.67 -18.70 13.71
N GLY A 17 -2.81 -18.06 14.51
CA GLY A 17 -2.68 -18.38 15.94
C GLY A 17 -3.98 -18.32 16.77
N ASN A 18 -5.13 -17.99 16.16
CA ASN A 18 -6.42 -17.80 16.82
C ASN A 18 -7.58 -18.71 16.33
N ASP A 19 -7.40 -19.59 15.34
CA ASP A 19 -8.49 -20.44 14.82
C ASP A 19 -8.12 -21.94 14.85
N LEU A 20 -8.51 -22.63 15.93
CA LEU A 20 -8.55 -24.10 15.96
C LEU A 20 -9.90 -24.57 15.42
N ALA A 21 -9.92 -25.11 14.20
CA ALA A 21 -11.06 -25.87 13.73
C ALA A 21 -11.20 -27.15 14.60
N PRO A 22 -12.35 -27.45 15.21
CA PRO A 22 -12.50 -28.61 16.09
C PRO A 22 -12.14 -29.92 15.39
N ASN A 23 -11.52 -30.88 16.09
CA ASN A 23 -11.07 -32.13 15.47
C ASN A 23 -12.17 -32.91 14.71
N GLY A 24 -13.45 -32.68 15.04
CA GLY A 24 -14.60 -33.33 14.40
C GLY A 24 -15.12 -32.68 13.12
N VAL A 25 -14.66 -31.48 12.73
CA VAL A 25 -15.12 -30.82 11.48
C VAL A 25 -14.27 -31.20 10.25
N TRP A 26 -13.13 -31.83 10.50
CA TRP A 26 -12.22 -32.29 9.47
C TRP A 26 -12.63 -33.67 8.96
N LYS A 27 -12.85 -33.76 7.66
CA LYS A 27 -13.15 -35.01 6.96
C LYS A 27 -11.96 -35.40 6.12
N ALA A 28 -11.57 -36.68 6.17
CA ALA A 28 -10.56 -37.19 5.25
C ALA A 28 -11.01 -36.94 3.81
N VAL A 29 -10.10 -36.47 2.96
CA VAL A 29 -10.40 -36.28 1.55
C VAL A 29 -10.23 -37.63 0.85
N ASP A 30 -11.33 -38.18 0.36
CA ASP A 30 -11.33 -39.48 -0.32
C ASP A 30 -10.32 -39.50 -1.48
N GLY A 31 -9.47 -40.52 -1.49
CA GLY A 31 -8.41 -40.69 -2.51
C GLY A 31 -7.10 -39.95 -2.22
N LEU A 32 -7.01 -39.15 -1.14
CA LEU A 32 -5.78 -38.43 -0.75
C LEU A 32 -5.36 -38.78 0.70
N PRO A 33 -4.51 -39.81 0.89
CA PRO A 33 -4.05 -40.22 2.21
C PRO A 33 -3.35 -39.06 2.94
N GLY A 34 -3.83 -38.73 4.15
CA GLY A 34 -3.25 -37.67 4.98
C GLY A 34 -3.78 -36.26 4.72
N VAL A 35 -4.64 -36.06 3.71
CA VAL A 35 -5.31 -34.79 3.42
C VAL A 35 -6.70 -34.76 4.06
N TRP A 36 -7.02 -33.64 4.72
CA TRP A 36 -8.28 -33.44 5.41
C TRP A 36 -8.90 -32.10 5.00
N ARG A 37 -10.22 -32.07 4.86
CA ARG A 37 -11.02 -30.90 4.46
C ARG A 37 -11.98 -30.49 5.57
N ALA A 38 -12.15 -29.18 5.75
CA ALA A 38 -13.25 -28.58 6.51
C ALA A 38 -14.07 -27.65 5.59
N ASP A 39 -15.38 -27.86 5.56
CA ASP A 39 -16.31 -27.03 4.80
C ASP A 39 -16.61 -25.71 5.55
N ASN A 40 -16.77 -24.63 4.80
CA ASN A 40 -16.90 -23.27 5.34
C ASN A 40 -18.20 -23.15 6.18
N TRP A 41 -18.07 -22.87 7.47
CA TRP A 41 -19.19 -22.84 8.43
C TRP A 41 -19.81 -21.43 8.60
N ALA A 42 -19.39 -20.46 7.79
CA ALA A 42 -19.72 -19.05 7.96
C ALA A 42 -20.97 -18.63 7.18
N ASP A 43 -22.16 -19.07 7.61
CA ASP A 43 -23.44 -18.46 7.23
C ASP A 43 -24.13 -17.80 8.45
N ARG A 44 -23.77 -16.52 8.72
CA ARG A 44 -24.49 -15.35 9.35
C ARG A 44 -25.29 -15.52 10.69
N PRO A 45 -25.35 -14.49 11.59
CA PRO A 45 -25.72 -13.07 11.31
C PRO A 45 -24.81 -11.99 11.93
N ALA A 46 -25.24 -10.72 11.72
CA ALA A 46 -24.56 -9.43 11.95
C ALA A 46 -24.10 -9.16 13.40
N ALA A 47 -23.29 -8.10 13.53
CA ALA A 47 -22.64 -7.61 14.74
C ALA A 47 -23.49 -7.75 16.02
N VAL A 48 -22.89 -8.33 17.05
CA VAL A 48 -23.48 -8.50 18.38
C VAL A 48 -23.14 -7.27 19.21
N THR A 49 -24.13 -6.68 19.89
CA THR A 49 -23.91 -5.57 20.82
C THR A 49 -24.15 -6.02 22.27
N LEU A 50 -23.39 -5.45 23.21
CA LEU A 50 -23.46 -5.65 24.66
C LEU A 50 -23.71 -4.30 25.33
N ASP A 51 -24.83 -4.12 26.03
CA ASP A 51 -25.23 -2.87 26.70
C ASP A 51 -25.07 -1.60 25.81
N GLY A 52 -25.34 -1.74 24.50
CA GLY A 52 -25.21 -0.67 23.51
C GLY A 52 -23.82 -0.49 22.88
N LYS A 53 -22.80 -1.30 23.25
CA LYS A 53 -21.47 -1.32 22.62
C LYS A 53 -21.27 -2.51 21.70
N LEU A 54 -20.62 -2.31 20.56
CA LEU A 54 -20.36 -3.35 19.55
C LEU A 54 -19.28 -4.33 20.05
N LEU A 55 -19.55 -5.64 20.01
CA LEU A 55 -18.52 -6.66 20.19
C LEU A 55 -17.67 -6.75 18.91
N LYS A 56 -16.34 -6.67 19.05
CA LYS A 56 -15.42 -6.83 17.91
C LYS A 56 -15.35 -8.31 17.52
N GLN A 57 -15.61 -8.58 16.25
CA GLN A 57 -15.51 -9.91 15.67
C GLN A 57 -14.07 -10.10 15.15
N ARG A 58 -13.34 -11.09 15.69
CA ARG A 58 -11.95 -11.43 15.32
C ARG A 58 -10.86 -10.36 15.63
N PRO A 59 -10.84 -9.72 16.81
CA PRO A 59 -9.71 -8.86 17.17
C PRO A 59 -8.44 -9.69 17.40
N LEU A 60 -7.28 -9.15 17.01
CA LEU A 60 -6.00 -9.67 17.52
C LEU A 60 -5.95 -9.43 19.04
N PRO A 61 -5.31 -10.30 19.85
CA PRO A 61 -5.22 -10.11 21.31
C PRO A 61 -4.65 -8.75 21.75
N SER A 62 -3.89 -8.09 20.88
CA SER A 62 -3.33 -6.74 21.07
C SER A 62 -4.36 -5.61 20.90
N GLU A 63 -5.54 -5.89 20.35
CA GLU A 63 -6.59 -4.91 20.05
C GLU A 63 -7.71 -4.85 21.11
N LEU A 64 -7.62 -5.70 22.12
CA LEU A 64 -8.53 -5.78 23.26
C LEU A 64 -7.97 -4.99 24.45
N GLU A 65 -8.80 -4.17 25.09
CA GLU A 65 -8.44 -3.56 26.38
C GLU A 65 -8.57 -4.59 27.52
N ASN A 66 -7.99 -4.28 28.69
CA ASN A 66 -8.13 -5.13 29.87
C ASN A 66 -9.60 -5.36 30.22
N CYS A 67 -9.97 -6.64 30.33
CA CYS A 67 -11.31 -7.12 30.68
C CYS A 67 -12.40 -6.93 29.59
N GLN A 68 -11.98 -6.80 28.31
CA GLN A 68 -12.86 -6.91 27.15
C GLN A 68 -13.02 -8.36 26.67
N TYR A 69 -14.07 -8.63 25.89
CA TYR A 69 -14.41 -9.97 25.37
C TYR A 69 -14.15 -10.07 23.87
N SER A 70 -13.78 -11.27 23.42
CA SER A 70 -13.79 -11.67 22.02
C SER A 70 -14.68 -12.90 21.85
N LEU A 71 -15.46 -12.94 20.77
CA LEU A 71 -16.33 -14.07 20.47
C LEU A 71 -15.64 -15.00 19.46
N ASN A 72 -15.47 -16.27 19.83
CA ASN A 72 -15.10 -17.31 18.87
C ASN A 72 -16.35 -17.72 18.07
N LEU A 73 -16.27 -17.65 16.74
CA LEU A 73 -17.38 -17.96 15.85
C LEU A 73 -17.50 -19.45 15.51
N ALA A 74 -16.47 -20.25 15.83
CA ALA A 74 -16.42 -21.68 15.47
C ALA A 74 -17.15 -22.58 16.47
N ASP A 75 -17.35 -22.11 17.71
CA ASP A 75 -18.09 -22.82 18.74
C ASP A 75 -18.79 -21.81 19.67
N PRO A 76 -20.12 -21.66 19.56
CA PRO A 76 -20.89 -20.75 20.42
C PRO A 76 -20.87 -21.12 21.91
N GLU A 77 -20.41 -22.32 22.28
CA GLU A 77 -20.19 -22.70 23.67
C GLU A 77 -18.81 -22.23 24.21
N LEU A 78 -17.97 -21.62 23.38
CA LEU A 78 -16.62 -21.16 23.71
C LEU A 78 -16.50 -19.62 23.60
N ALA A 79 -17.26 -18.91 24.43
CA ALA A 79 -16.93 -17.52 24.74
C ALA A 79 -15.74 -17.51 25.72
N PHE A 80 -14.56 -17.11 25.25
CA PHE A 80 -13.38 -16.94 26.11
C PHE A 80 -13.14 -15.44 26.35
N PRO A 81 -13.05 -14.96 27.60
CA PRO A 81 -12.48 -13.65 27.86
C PRO A 81 -10.99 -13.68 27.52
N ARG A 82 -10.52 -12.74 26.70
CA ARG A 82 -9.10 -12.55 26.38
C ARG A 82 -8.69 -11.19 26.95
N LEU A 83 -7.80 -11.21 27.94
CA LEU A 83 -7.21 -9.99 28.51
C LEU A 83 -6.08 -9.50 27.59
N SER A 84 -5.83 -8.19 27.58
CA SER A 84 -4.79 -7.61 26.72
C SER A 84 -3.43 -8.28 26.96
N GLY A 85 -2.66 -8.51 25.88
CA GLY A 85 -1.28 -9.02 26.00
C GLY A 85 -1.10 -10.54 26.00
N ASN A 86 -1.95 -11.30 25.30
CA ASN A 86 -1.85 -12.78 25.15
C ASN A 86 -2.02 -13.59 26.46
N VAL A 87 -2.65 -13.03 27.50
CA VAL A 87 -2.94 -13.79 28.73
C VAL A 87 -4.19 -14.64 28.53
N ASP A 88 -4.10 -15.94 28.87
CA ASP A 88 -5.22 -16.88 28.85
C ASP A 88 -5.77 -17.05 30.28
N PRO A 89 -6.77 -16.24 30.70
CA PRO A 89 -7.19 -16.23 32.08
C PRO A 89 -7.92 -17.52 32.44
N ARG A 90 -7.47 -18.19 33.51
CA ARG A 90 -8.17 -19.39 34.02
C ARG A 90 -9.42 -18.98 34.80
N GLU A 91 -10.53 -19.67 34.55
CA GLU A 91 -11.80 -19.44 35.23
C GLU A 91 -11.66 -19.43 36.76
N GLY A 92 -12.23 -18.42 37.41
CA GLY A 92 -12.17 -18.25 38.86
C GLY A 92 -10.82 -17.80 39.43
N LYS A 93 -9.78 -17.58 38.61
CA LYS A 93 -8.48 -17.06 39.05
C LYS A 93 -8.32 -15.56 38.70
N PRO A 94 -7.78 -14.74 39.61
CA PRO A 94 -7.46 -13.34 39.31
C PRO A 94 -6.29 -13.24 38.32
N GLU A 95 -6.50 -12.52 37.22
CA GLU A 95 -5.50 -12.18 36.20
C GLU A 95 -5.68 -10.72 35.79
N LEU A 96 -4.61 -9.92 35.81
CA LEU A 96 -4.62 -8.48 35.46
C LEU A 96 -5.79 -7.69 36.09
N ASP A 97 -6.01 -7.87 37.41
CA ASP A 97 -7.07 -7.25 38.23
C ASP A 97 -8.52 -7.66 37.92
N CYS A 98 -8.72 -8.71 37.13
CA CYS A 98 -10.02 -9.25 36.77
C CYS A 98 -10.17 -10.73 37.12
N VAL A 99 -11.38 -11.14 37.53
CA VAL A 99 -11.79 -12.54 37.72
C VAL A 99 -13.01 -12.79 36.86
N TRP A 100 -13.06 -13.91 36.13
CA TRP A 100 -14.21 -14.28 35.33
C TRP A 100 -14.78 -15.66 35.71
N SER A 101 -16.07 -15.85 35.49
CA SER A 101 -16.76 -17.13 35.69
C SER A 101 -17.89 -17.36 34.66
N ARG A 102 -18.04 -18.59 34.18
CA ARG A 102 -19.14 -19.02 33.32
C ARG A 102 -20.30 -19.53 34.18
N LYS A 103 -21.52 -19.09 33.87
CA LYS A 103 -22.74 -19.60 34.50
C LYS A 103 -23.46 -20.60 33.60
N GLN A 104 -24.30 -21.44 34.20
CA GLN A 104 -25.09 -22.42 33.44
C GLN A 104 -25.99 -21.74 32.40
N VAL A 105 -26.21 -22.44 31.30
CA VAL A 105 -27.17 -22.05 30.27
C VAL A 105 -28.57 -22.11 30.89
N ASP A 106 -29.33 -21.03 30.81
CA ASP A 106 -30.69 -20.99 31.37
C ASP A 106 -31.68 -21.83 30.55
N GLU A 107 -32.87 -22.06 31.11
CA GLU A 107 -33.92 -22.86 30.48
C GLU A 107 -34.40 -22.28 29.13
N GLN A 108 -34.07 -21.02 28.84
CA GLN A 108 -34.38 -20.33 27.59
C GLN A 108 -33.24 -20.45 26.55
N GLY A 109 -32.14 -21.13 26.91
CA GLY A 109 -31.01 -21.41 26.03
C GLY A 109 -29.94 -20.32 26.02
N ASN A 110 -29.95 -19.39 26.99
CA ASN A 110 -28.98 -18.32 27.05
C ASN A 110 -27.78 -18.68 27.92
N LEU A 111 -26.57 -18.45 27.40
CA LEU A 111 -25.32 -18.58 28.15
C LEU A 111 -25.00 -17.28 28.89
N HIS A 112 -24.76 -17.37 30.21
CA HIS A 112 -24.37 -16.24 31.07
C HIS A 112 -22.87 -16.28 31.42
N VAL A 113 -22.17 -15.15 31.30
CA VAL A 113 -20.75 -15.00 31.67
C VAL A 113 -20.61 -13.77 32.56
N ASP A 114 -19.92 -13.89 33.70
CA ASP A 114 -19.66 -12.79 34.63
C ASP A 114 -18.16 -12.45 34.67
N THR A 115 -17.81 -11.18 34.55
CA THR A 115 -16.45 -10.68 34.88
C THR A 115 -16.51 -9.65 35.98
N THR A 116 -15.67 -9.82 37.00
CA THR A 116 -15.49 -8.90 38.11
C THR A 116 -14.16 -8.19 38.01
N ARG A 117 -14.18 -6.86 37.90
CA ARG A 117 -12.98 -6.00 37.93
C ARG A 117 -12.80 -5.40 39.32
N ARG A 118 -11.54 -5.35 39.81
CA ARG A 118 -11.19 -4.55 40.99
C ARG A 118 -10.89 -3.11 40.56
N VAL A 119 -11.57 -2.14 41.17
CA VAL A 119 -11.37 -0.71 40.88
C VAL A 119 -10.53 -0.08 41.99
N GLN A 120 -9.36 0.45 41.66
CA GLN A 120 -8.58 1.28 42.60
C GLN A 120 -9.18 2.69 42.65
N THR A 121 -9.32 3.26 43.85
CA THR A 121 -9.73 4.66 44.04
C THR A 121 -8.50 5.57 44.12
N ASP A 122 -8.65 6.85 43.78
CA ASP A 122 -7.54 7.83 43.77
C ASP A 122 -6.80 7.94 45.12
N ASP A 123 -7.49 7.70 46.24
CA ASP A 123 -6.88 7.70 47.58
C ASP A 123 -5.93 6.51 47.80
N GLN A 124 -6.13 5.39 47.11
CA GLN A 124 -5.30 4.19 47.21
C GLN A 124 -4.06 4.25 46.30
N LEU A 125 -4.12 4.99 45.19
CA LEU A 125 -2.97 5.24 44.31
C LEU A 125 -1.90 6.09 45.02
N LYS A 126 -2.30 7.00 45.90
CA LYS A 126 -1.40 7.83 46.71
C LYS A 126 -0.63 7.03 47.76
N TYR A 127 -1.23 5.96 48.29
CA TYR A 127 -0.60 5.11 49.33
C TYR A 127 0.50 4.19 48.76
N ASN A 128 0.50 3.95 47.45
CA ASN A 128 1.50 3.14 46.74
C ASN A 128 2.62 3.98 46.11
N ASP A 129 2.68 5.29 46.39
CA ASP A 129 3.81 6.13 45.98
C ASP A 129 5.04 5.83 46.86
N PRO A 130 6.13 5.29 46.30
CA PRO A 130 7.31 4.89 47.06
C PRO A 130 8.09 6.07 47.65
N SER A 131 7.70 7.32 47.37
CA SER A 131 8.30 8.54 47.94
C SER A 131 7.61 9.05 49.20
N ALA A 132 6.49 8.45 49.62
CA ALA A 132 5.73 8.87 50.80
C ALA A 132 5.99 7.95 52.01
N ASP A 133 6.44 8.52 53.13
CA ASP A 133 6.60 7.80 54.40
C ASP A 133 5.22 7.50 55.03
N HIS A 134 4.77 6.26 54.93
CA HIS A 134 3.51 5.79 55.54
C HIS A 134 3.77 4.75 56.65
N PRO A 135 3.16 4.89 57.85
CA PRO A 135 3.30 3.93 58.92
C PRO A 135 2.64 2.57 58.58
N ALA A 136 3.35 1.48 58.87
CA ALA A 136 3.09 0.14 58.33
C ALA A 136 1.88 -0.64 58.91
N SER A 137 0.77 -0.01 59.29
CA SER A 137 -0.31 -0.73 60.00
C SER A 137 -1.76 -0.49 59.56
N GLU A 138 -2.04 0.07 58.38
CA GLU A 138 -3.41 0.12 57.85
C GLU A 138 -3.54 -0.72 56.57
N MET A 139 -3.90 -2.00 56.71
CA MET A 139 -4.42 -2.79 55.59
C MET A 139 -5.79 -2.24 55.19
N GLY A 140 -5.85 -1.60 54.03
CA GLY A 140 -7.04 -0.96 53.48
C GLY A 140 -8.21 -1.92 53.21
N SER A 141 -9.42 -1.36 53.29
CA SER A 141 -10.70 -1.99 52.98
C SER A 141 -10.72 -2.70 51.60
N PRO A 142 -11.50 -3.78 51.43
CA PRO A 142 -11.56 -4.52 50.16
C PRO A 142 -12.03 -3.64 48.98
N LEU A 143 -11.35 -3.77 47.84
CA LEU A 143 -11.63 -3.00 46.62
C LEU A 143 -13.08 -3.20 46.12
N PRO A 144 -13.78 -2.13 45.69
CA PRO A 144 -15.10 -2.24 45.08
C PRO A 144 -15.06 -3.05 43.77
N LYS A 145 -16.17 -3.73 43.48
CA LYS A 145 -16.32 -4.71 42.38
C LYS A 145 -17.45 -4.29 41.43
N GLU A 146 -17.20 -4.34 40.12
CA GLU A 146 -18.22 -4.21 39.06
C GLU A 146 -18.45 -5.57 38.38
N THR A 147 -19.69 -5.93 38.03
CA THR A 147 -20.04 -7.22 37.38
C THR A 147 -20.87 -6.98 36.11
N TYR A 148 -20.57 -7.72 35.04
CA TYR A 148 -21.21 -7.61 33.72
C TYR A 148 -21.72 -9.00 33.25
N SER A 149 -22.94 -9.10 32.69
CA SER A 149 -23.54 -10.38 32.22
C SER A 149 -23.97 -10.31 30.74
N MET A 150 -23.90 -11.43 30.00
CA MET A 150 -24.23 -11.55 28.55
C MET A 150 -25.27 -12.65 28.28
N THR A 151 -26.05 -12.55 27.18
CA THR A 151 -27.13 -13.47 26.79
C THR A 151 -27.13 -13.74 25.26
N TYR A 152 -27.25 -15.00 24.78
CA TYR A 152 -27.22 -15.38 23.34
C TYR A 152 -28.33 -16.39 22.95
N ARG A 153 -28.88 -16.32 21.70
CA ARG A 153 -30.00 -17.17 21.20
C ARG A 153 -29.72 -17.84 19.83
N LYS A 154 -30.06 -19.13 19.68
CA LYS A 154 -29.72 -20.03 18.54
C LYS A 154 -30.70 -20.01 17.32
N PRO A 155 -30.24 -20.11 16.05
CA PRO A 155 -31.10 -20.35 14.87
C PRO A 155 -31.08 -21.82 14.34
N SER A 156 -32.09 -22.23 13.55
CA SER A 156 -32.32 -23.61 13.07
C SER A 156 -31.97 -23.85 11.57
N THR A 157 -31.48 -25.05 11.22
CA THR A 157 -30.94 -25.42 9.88
C THR A 157 -31.72 -26.54 9.16
N LYS A 158 -31.76 -26.52 7.82
CA LYS A 158 -32.19 -27.63 6.92
C LYS A 158 -31.20 -27.82 5.74
N PHE A 159 -31.01 -29.07 5.31
CA PHE A 159 -29.95 -29.57 4.40
C PHE A 159 -30.47 -29.93 2.99
N PHE A 160 -29.61 -29.86 1.95
CA PHE A 160 -29.79 -30.59 0.68
C PHE A 160 -28.44 -31.07 0.08
N ALA A 161 -28.46 -32.26 -0.52
CA ALA A 161 -27.31 -33.07 -0.92
C ALA A 161 -26.95 -32.96 -2.42
N SER A 162 -25.68 -33.24 -2.74
CA SER A 162 -25.05 -33.23 -4.08
C SER A 162 -24.99 -34.61 -4.74
N THR A 163 -24.81 -34.63 -6.07
CA THR A 163 -24.46 -35.82 -6.88
C THR A 163 -23.18 -35.55 -7.68
N PHE A 164 -22.24 -36.49 -7.68
CA PHE A 164 -20.92 -36.43 -8.34
C PHE A 164 -20.90 -37.26 -9.65
N LEU A 165 -20.10 -36.83 -10.62
CA LEU A 165 -19.69 -37.63 -11.79
C LEU A 165 -18.15 -37.69 -11.85
N LEU A 166 -17.61 -38.88 -12.12
CA LEU A 166 -16.19 -39.24 -12.12
C LEU A 166 -15.51 -38.89 -13.46
N CYS A 167 -14.27 -38.39 -13.44
CA CYS A 167 -13.36 -38.53 -14.59
C CYS A 167 -11.88 -38.60 -14.15
N ALA A 168 -11.14 -39.45 -14.86
CA ALA A 168 -9.85 -40.02 -14.51
C ALA A 168 -8.65 -39.07 -14.68
N MET A 169 -7.61 -39.32 -13.88
CA MET A 169 -6.34 -38.59 -13.87
C MET A 169 -5.49 -38.85 -15.12
N SER A 170 -5.05 -37.76 -15.75
CA SER A 170 -3.89 -37.72 -16.64
C SER A 170 -2.81 -36.84 -15.98
N ALA A 171 -1.56 -37.28 -16.10
CA ALA A 171 -0.40 -36.66 -15.47
C ALA A 171 -0.27 -35.17 -15.80
N VAL A 172 -0.23 -34.33 -14.76
CA VAL A 172 -0.02 -32.88 -14.89
C VAL A 172 1.47 -32.64 -15.20
N PRO A 173 1.82 -32.03 -16.34
CA PRO A 173 3.19 -31.60 -16.58
C PRO A 173 3.53 -30.46 -15.61
N ARG A 174 4.79 -30.42 -15.15
CA ARG A 174 5.33 -29.25 -14.44
C ARG A 174 5.00 -27.98 -15.24
N PRO A 175 4.51 -26.89 -14.63
CA PRO A 175 4.26 -25.66 -15.36
C PRO A 175 5.57 -25.23 -16.02
N SER A 176 5.55 -25.15 -17.35
CA SER A 176 6.60 -24.49 -18.09
C SER A 176 6.69 -23.06 -17.59
N VAL A 177 7.90 -22.60 -17.26
CA VAL A 177 8.19 -21.17 -17.23
C VAL A 177 7.75 -20.64 -18.60
N ALA A 178 6.65 -19.89 -18.63
CA ALA A 178 6.13 -19.32 -19.86
C ALA A 178 7.26 -18.53 -20.55
N ALA A 179 7.40 -18.68 -21.85
CA ALA A 179 8.50 -18.07 -22.59
C ALA A 179 8.53 -16.56 -22.33
N ASP A 180 9.66 -16.09 -21.82
CA ASP A 180 9.87 -14.73 -21.34
C ASP A 180 10.13 -13.81 -22.55
N GLY A 181 9.11 -13.10 -23.05
CA GLY A 181 9.18 -12.33 -24.29
C GLY A 181 8.00 -11.37 -24.50
N PRO A 182 7.90 -10.69 -25.66
CA PRO A 182 6.89 -9.67 -25.96
C PRO A 182 5.45 -10.20 -26.11
N ASP A 183 5.14 -11.36 -25.53
CA ASP A 183 3.87 -12.08 -25.68
C ASP A 183 2.77 -11.53 -24.73
N LEU A 184 2.57 -10.21 -24.81
CA LEU A 184 1.46 -9.51 -24.18
C LEU A 184 0.69 -8.76 -25.27
N PRO A 185 -0.65 -8.86 -25.31
CA PRO A 185 -1.45 -8.01 -26.18
C PRO A 185 -1.06 -6.54 -25.98
N LEU A 186 -0.89 -5.83 -27.10
CA LEU A 186 -0.55 -4.41 -27.10
C LEU A 186 -1.68 -3.62 -27.73
N LEU A 187 -2.28 -2.74 -26.95
CA LEU A 187 -3.15 -1.69 -27.46
C LEU A 187 -2.33 -0.43 -27.75
N ASP A 188 -2.66 0.28 -28.82
CA ASP A 188 -2.09 1.59 -29.12
C ASP A 188 -3.20 2.63 -29.17
N ILE A 189 -3.22 3.53 -28.17
CA ILE A 189 -4.14 4.68 -28.12
C ILE A 189 -3.38 6.00 -28.31
N SER A 190 -2.09 5.93 -28.68
CA SER A 190 -1.20 7.10 -28.68
C SER A 190 -1.54 8.14 -29.74
N SER A 191 -2.31 7.76 -30.76
CA SER A 191 -2.83 8.65 -31.81
C SER A 191 -4.20 9.27 -31.48
N GLU A 192 -4.88 8.83 -30.42
CA GLU A 192 -6.19 9.36 -30.02
C GLU A 192 -6.00 10.68 -29.27
N THR A 193 -6.01 11.80 -29.99
CA THR A 193 -5.66 13.11 -29.42
C THR A 193 -6.78 13.74 -28.59
N ASP A 194 -8.01 13.32 -28.79
CA ASP A 194 -9.23 13.73 -28.10
C ASP A 194 -9.25 13.34 -26.61
N ARG A 195 -8.45 12.34 -26.21
CA ARG A 195 -8.21 11.97 -24.81
C ARG A 195 -6.95 12.59 -24.19
N GLN A 196 -6.20 13.39 -24.96
CA GLN A 196 -4.91 13.97 -24.55
C GLN A 196 -5.06 15.44 -24.15
N VAL A 197 -4.43 15.84 -23.04
CA VAL A 197 -4.46 17.21 -22.52
C VAL A 197 -3.03 17.69 -22.32
N VAL A 198 -2.66 18.81 -22.94
CA VAL A 198 -1.33 19.42 -22.74
C VAL A 198 -1.39 20.35 -21.53
N ILE A 199 -0.69 19.99 -20.44
CA ILE A 199 -0.59 20.83 -19.23
C ILE A 199 0.39 21.98 -19.44
N ALA A 200 1.53 21.67 -20.08
CA ALA A 200 2.57 22.63 -20.38
C ALA A 200 3.20 22.31 -21.72
N GLN A 201 3.04 23.20 -22.69
CA GLN A 201 3.59 23.03 -24.03
C GLN A 201 5.10 23.35 -24.02
N GLY A 202 5.91 22.45 -24.56
CA GLY A 202 7.30 22.74 -24.90
C GLY A 202 7.36 23.71 -26.09
N THR A 203 8.37 24.57 -26.10
CA THR A 203 8.66 25.48 -27.22
C THR A 203 10.02 25.13 -27.81
N GLU A 204 10.45 25.81 -28.89
CA GLU A 204 11.79 25.61 -29.44
C GLU A 204 12.90 25.78 -28.39
N ASN A 205 12.66 26.63 -27.39
CA ASN A 205 13.64 26.96 -26.37
C ASN A 205 13.34 26.35 -25.01
N LEU A 206 12.07 26.06 -24.70
CA LEU A 206 11.61 25.60 -23.38
C LEU A 206 11.26 24.11 -23.37
N TYR A 207 11.98 23.34 -22.55
CA TYR A 207 11.71 21.93 -22.28
C TYR A 207 10.97 21.79 -20.95
N GLN A 208 9.83 21.08 -20.97
CA GLN A 208 9.09 20.68 -19.76
C GLN A 208 9.41 19.20 -19.46
N GLY A 209 9.84 18.89 -18.23
CA GLY A 209 10.37 17.59 -17.85
C GLY A 209 9.93 17.08 -16.49
N HIS A 210 9.86 15.76 -16.34
CA HIS A 210 9.72 15.05 -15.07
C HIS A 210 8.53 15.51 -14.19
N PRO A 211 7.28 15.37 -14.66
CA PRO A 211 6.12 15.71 -13.85
C PRO A 211 5.88 14.70 -12.74
N THR A 212 5.21 15.16 -11.68
CA THR A 212 4.51 14.30 -10.71
C THR A 212 3.16 14.93 -10.40
N THR A 213 2.19 14.09 -10.03
CA THR A 213 0.83 14.53 -9.73
C THR A 213 0.35 14.02 -8.37
N VAL A 214 -0.68 14.66 -7.85
CA VAL A 214 -1.48 14.14 -6.73
C VAL A 214 -2.95 14.50 -6.93
N LEU A 215 -3.83 13.50 -6.84
CA LEU A 215 -5.28 13.70 -6.74
C LEU A 215 -5.69 14.06 -5.29
N MET A 216 -6.49 15.10 -5.16
CA MET A 216 -7.00 15.58 -3.88
C MET A 216 -8.21 14.76 -3.40
N ALA A 217 -8.54 14.89 -2.12
CA ALA A 217 -9.61 14.13 -1.48
C ALA A 217 -11.02 14.42 -2.04
N ASP A 218 -11.20 15.51 -2.80
CA ASP A 218 -12.47 15.81 -3.49
C ASP A 218 -12.69 14.97 -4.76
N GLY A 219 -11.71 14.13 -5.13
CA GLY A 219 -11.79 13.20 -6.25
C GLY A 219 -11.75 13.85 -7.63
N LYS A 220 -11.41 15.15 -7.72
CA LYS A 220 -11.37 15.88 -9.01
C LYS A 220 -10.24 16.90 -9.10
N THR A 221 -9.76 17.43 -7.99
CA THR A 221 -8.68 18.41 -7.99
C THR A 221 -7.35 17.69 -8.09
N ILE A 222 -6.51 18.08 -9.05
CA ILE A 222 -5.21 17.45 -9.31
C ILE A 222 -4.14 18.53 -9.36
N TYR A 223 -3.07 18.35 -8.60
CA TYR A 223 -1.87 19.18 -8.73
C TYR A 223 -0.84 18.48 -9.60
N CYS A 224 -0.10 19.24 -10.40
CA CYS A 224 1.03 18.78 -11.20
C CYS A 224 2.22 19.71 -10.99
N VAL A 225 3.37 19.16 -10.63
CA VAL A 225 4.67 19.87 -10.54
C VAL A 225 5.67 19.22 -11.46
N TRP A 226 6.61 19.97 -12.02
CA TRP A 226 7.63 19.42 -12.91
C TRP A 226 8.85 20.34 -12.99
N CYS A 227 9.92 19.91 -13.66
CA CYS A 227 11.13 20.70 -13.86
C CYS A 227 11.30 21.21 -15.29
N ILE A 228 12.06 22.29 -15.46
CA ILE A 228 12.54 22.76 -16.76
C ILE A 228 13.80 21.98 -17.13
N ASN A 229 13.87 21.50 -18.38
CA ASN A 229 14.89 20.56 -18.88
C ASN A 229 14.85 19.18 -18.20
N HIS A 230 15.65 18.24 -18.72
CA HIS A 230 15.77 16.88 -18.20
C HIS A 230 16.47 16.89 -16.83
N GLY A 231 15.68 16.79 -15.75
CA GLY A 231 16.17 16.88 -14.37
C GLY A 231 16.82 18.22 -14.02
N GLY A 232 16.31 19.32 -14.57
CA GLY A 232 16.81 20.66 -14.30
C GLY A 232 16.09 21.34 -13.14
N ALA A 233 15.89 22.66 -13.27
CA ALA A 233 15.31 23.50 -12.23
C ALA A 233 13.82 23.22 -12.03
N ALA A 234 13.34 23.16 -10.79
CA ALA A 234 11.91 23.15 -10.49
C ALA A 234 11.31 24.56 -10.64
N GLY A 235 10.14 24.81 -10.04
CA GLY A 235 9.44 26.10 -10.13
C GLY A 235 8.03 25.96 -10.71
N PRO A 236 7.85 25.28 -11.85
CA PRO A 236 6.53 25.16 -12.44
C PRO A 236 5.54 24.34 -11.62
N MET A 237 4.30 24.83 -11.54
CA MET A 237 3.16 24.12 -10.95
C MET A 237 1.87 24.48 -11.68
N ALA A 238 0.97 23.52 -11.82
CA ALA A 238 -0.38 23.73 -12.30
C ALA A 238 -1.37 22.89 -11.49
N PHE A 239 -2.64 23.26 -11.52
CA PHE A 239 -3.72 22.46 -10.96
C PHE A 239 -4.92 22.38 -11.89
N SER A 240 -5.71 21.34 -11.72
CA SER A 240 -7.00 21.11 -12.38
C SER A 240 -8.07 20.93 -11.31
N GLU A 241 -9.30 21.39 -11.55
CA GLU A 241 -10.46 21.20 -10.65
C GLU A 241 -11.56 20.33 -11.30
N ASP A 242 -11.30 19.79 -12.49
CA ASP A 242 -12.28 19.11 -13.35
C ASP A 242 -11.83 17.71 -13.79
N GLY A 243 -10.94 17.08 -13.00
CA GLY A 243 -10.41 15.75 -13.30
C GLY A 243 -9.45 15.75 -14.49
N GLY A 244 -8.58 16.76 -14.55
CA GLY A 244 -7.47 16.85 -15.50
C GLY A 244 -7.86 17.27 -16.92
N LYS A 245 -9.07 17.84 -17.13
CA LYS A 245 -9.52 18.29 -18.45
C LYS A 245 -9.01 19.68 -18.78
N THR A 246 -8.97 20.57 -17.80
CA THR A 246 -8.38 21.91 -17.90
C THR A 246 -7.40 22.16 -16.75
N TRP A 247 -6.42 23.04 -16.99
CA TRP A 247 -5.32 23.30 -16.07
C TRP A 247 -5.03 24.79 -15.93
N THR A 248 -4.77 25.23 -14.71
CA THR A 248 -4.42 26.61 -14.36
C THR A 248 -3.00 26.65 -13.80
N ARG A 249 -2.17 27.58 -14.30
CA ARG A 249 -0.79 27.81 -13.86
C ARG A 249 -0.75 28.42 -12.47
N LEU A 250 0.19 27.97 -11.64
CA LEU A 250 0.44 28.50 -10.30
C LEU A 250 1.85 29.07 -10.13
N ASP A 251 2.67 29.11 -11.19
CA ASP A 251 4.07 29.50 -11.15
C ASP A 251 4.32 30.80 -10.36
N GLU A 252 3.51 31.84 -10.61
CA GLU A 252 3.63 33.16 -9.98
C GLU A 252 3.25 33.18 -8.50
N LYS A 253 2.55 32.13 -8.01
CA LYS A 253 2.17 31.96 -6.61
C LYS A 253 3.16 31.09 -5.83
N MET A 254 4.14 30.50 -6.51
CA MET A 254 5.15 29.68 -5.85
C MET A 254 6.18 30.56 -5.11
N PRO A 255 6.71 30.08 -3.98
CA PRO A 255 7.84 30.75 -3.33
C PRO A 255 9.01 30.90 -4.30
N ALA A 256 9.67 32.07 -4.27
CA ALA A 256 10.73 32.39 -5.23
C ALA A 256 11.87 31.34 -5.23
N GLY A 257 12.21 30.79 -4.07
CA GLY A 257 13.24 29.77 -3.90
C GLY A 257 12.89 28.43 -4.56
N PHE A 258 11.61 28.12 -4.83
CA PHE A 258 11.23 26.86 -5.48
C PHE A 258 11.90 26.70 -6.86
N SER A 259 12.04 27.81 -7.60
CA SER A 259 12.72 27.84 -8.90
C SER A 259 14.22 27.50 -8.82
N THR A 260 14.81 27.55 -7.62
CA THR A 260 16.22 27.21 -7.39
C THR A 260 16.43 25.74 -7.07
N HIS A 261 15.36 25.00 -6.76
CA HIS A 261 15.45 23.55 -6.52
C HIS A 261 15.83 22.82 -7.82
N GLN A 262 16.49 21.67 -7.70
CA GLN A 262 17.04 20.90 -8.81
C GLN A 262 16.61 19.44 -8.77
N ASN A 263 16.35 18.91 -9.97
CA ASN A 263 16.04 17.53 -10.32
C ASN A 263 14.86 16.87 -9.59
N CYS A 264 13.82 16.67 -10.41
CA CYS A 264 12.46 16.14 -10.18
C CYS A 264 11.77 16.63 -8.90
N PRO A 265 10.92 17.67 -8.97
CA PRO A 265 9.96 17.93 -7.91
C PRO A 265 8.93 16.78 -7.83
N SER A 266 8.73 16.24 -6.63
CA SER A 266 7.80 15.17 -6.31
C SER A 266 6.75 15.66 -5.33
N ILE A 267 5.47 15.64 -5.71
CA ILE A 267 4.36 16.10 -4.87
C ILE A 267 3.67 14.95 -4.15
N TYR A 268 3.36 15.13 -2.86
CA TYR A 268 2.62 14.16 -2.05
C TYR A 268 1.64 14.85 -1.11
N ARG A 269 0.56 14.14 -0.77
CA ARG A 269 -0.39 14.53 0.27
C ARG A 269 -0.19 13.65 1.51
N LEU A 270 0.22 14.26 2.61
CA LEU A 270 0.43 13.58 3.90
C LEU A 270 -0.59 14.09 4.93
N ILE A 271 -1.03 13.21 5.82
CA ILE A 271 -1.98 13.52 6.90
C ILE A 271 -1.26 13.24 8.22
N ASP A 272 -1.15 14.25 9.08
CA ASP A 272 -0.50 14.09 10.38
C ASP A 272 -1.40 13.33 11.39
N PRO A 273 -0.87 12.93 12.57
CA PRO A 273 -1.66 12.25 13.59
C PRO A 273 -2.87 13.04 14.12
N ALA A 274 -2.87 14.37 13.96
CA ALA A 274 -4.00 15.23 14.31
C ALA A 274 -5.05 15.33 13.18
N GLY A 275 -4.83 14.63 12.06
CA GLY A 275 -5.72 14.63 10.90
C GLY A 275 -5.52 15.80 9.94
N LYS A 276 -4.50 16.65 10.15
CA LYS A 276 -4.25 17.80 9.26
C LYS A 276 -3.54 17.33 8.00
N SER A 277 -4.19 17.56 6.86
CA SER A 277 -3.67 17.28 5.53
C SER A 277 -2.69 18.38 5.11
N ARG A 278 -1.55 17.99 4.53
CA ARG A 278 -0.56 18.88 3.92
C ARG A 278 -0.14 18.38 2.55
N LEU A 279 0.13 19.31 1.66
CA LEU A 279 0.82 19.04 0.41
C LEU A 279 2.29 19.35 0.59
N TRP A 280 3.14 18.43 0.17
CA TRP A 280 4.58 18.57 0.19
C TRP A 280 5.13 18.39 -1.21
N VAL A 281 6.08 19.25 -1.59
CA VAL A 281 6.88 19.07 -2.81
C VAL A 281 8.34 19.03 -2.40
N TRP A 282 8.98 17.89 -2.57
CA TRP A 282 10.44 17.76 -2.41
C TRP A 282 11.12 17.76 -3.78
N SER A 283 12.37 18.19 -3.85
CA SER A 283 13.23 18.10 -5.05
C SER A 283 14.59 17.53 -4.67
N ALA A 284 15.46 17.10 -5.58
CA ALA A 284 16.70 16.42 -5.18
C ALA A 284 17.70 17.31 -4.44
N ALA A 285 17.91 18.56 -4.91
CA ALA A 285 18.93 19.45 -4.35
C ALA A 285 18.55 20.92 -4.43
N LEU A 286 19.10 21.74 -3.54
CA LEU A 286 18.92 23.20 -3.51
C LEU A 286 20.00 23.93 -4.30
N GLY A 287 19.61 24.86 -5.16
CA GLY A 287 20.48 25.78 -5.91
C GLY A 287 21.21 25.15 -7.09
N LYS A 288 21.93 24.05 -6.86
CA LYS A 288 22.67 23.29 -7.88
C LYS A 288 22.55 21.79 -7.63
N ARG A 289 22.78 20.97 -8.66
CA ARG A 289 22.91 19.51 -8.49
C ARG A 289 24.01 19.20 -7.46
N GLY A 290 23.73 18.28 -6.54
CA GLY A 290 24.60 17.97 -5.42
C GLY A 290 24.68 19.05 -4.32
N GLY A 291 23.84 20.08 -4.38
CA GLY A 291 23.66 21.03 -3.28
C GLY A 291 22.95 20.41 -2.06
N PRO A 292 22.51 21.23 -1.08
CA PRO A 292 21.77 20.75 0.09
C PRO A 292 20.61 19.84 -0.33
N GLY A 293 20.60 18.63 0.24
CA GLY A 293 19.74 17.54 -0.21
C GLY A 293 18.29 17.72 0.21
N MET A 294 17.40 17.42 -0.71
CA MET A 294 15.95 17.34 -0.47
C MET A 294 15.29 18.63 0.07
N PRO A 295 15.46 19.80 -0.58
CA PRO A 295 14.67 21.00 -0.26
C PRO A 295 13.18 20.76 -0.54
N SER A 296 12.32 21.55 0.12
CA SER A 296 10.88 21.42 -0.08
C SER A 296 10.09 22.73 0.02
N ILE A 297 8.93 22.71 -0.61
CA ILE A 297 7.84 23.64 -0.33
C ILE A 297 6.64 22.85 0.22
N MET A 298 5.81 23.51 1.03
CA MET A 298 4.68 22.87 1.68
C MET A 298 3.47 23.80 1.75
N SER A 299 2.28 23.22 1.65
CA SER A 299 1.00 23.89 1.83
C SER A 299 0.18 23.21 2.92
N GLU A 300 -0.46 24.02 3.77
CA GLU A 300 -1.34 23.57 4.87
C GLU A 300 -2.82 23.89 4.61
N ASP A 301 -3.14 24.48 3.46
CA ASP A 301 -4.47 25.00 3.10
C ASP A 301 -4.93 24.47 1.74
N SER A 302 -4.57 23.21 1.45
CA SER A 302 -4.93 22.50 0.22
C SER A 302 -4.41 23.17 -1.05
N GLY A 303 -3.21 23.74 -1.00
CA GLY A 303 -2.50 24.29 -2.16
C GLY A 303 -2.82 25.75 -2.48
N GLN A 304 -3.53 26.47 -1.60
CA GLN A 304 -3.83 27.91 -1.78
C GLN A 304 -2.58 28.77 -1.53
N THR A 305 -1.84 28.47 -0.46
CA THR A 305 -0.56 29.11 -0.14
C THR A 305 0.53 28.08 0.08
N TRP A 306 1.77 28.49 -0.22
CA TRP A 306 2.94 27.64 -0.18
C TRP A 306 4.07 28.36 0.56
N LYS A 307 4.83 27.60 1.36
CA LYS A 307 6.01 28.10 2.08
C LYS A 307 7.20 27.19 1.83
N GLU A 308 8.39 27.79 1.78
CA GLU A 308 9.65 27.05 1.76
C GLU A 308 9.90 26.38 3.11
N GLN A 309 10.54 25.21 3.04
CA GLN A 309 10.99 24.45 4.20
C GLN A 309 12.47 24.12 4.04
N PRO A 310 13.23 24.05 5.15
CA PRO A 310 14.65 23.69 5.08
C PRO A 310 14.86 22.34 4.37
N PRO A 311 15.99 22.16 3.66
CA PRO A 311 16.36 20.87 3.12
C PRO A 311 16.48 19.81 4.22
N LEU A 312 16.02 18.58 3.94
CA LEU A 312 16.17 17.46 4.88
C LEU A 312 17.64 17.03 5.06
N GLY A 313 18.52 17.48 4.17
CA GLY A 313 19.93 17.11 4.19
C GLY A 313 20.22 15.74 3.59
N PHE A 314 19.23 15.07 3.00
CA PHE A 314 19.37 13.75 2.36
C PHE A 314 19.99 13.87 0.96
N PRO A 315 21.26 13.46 0.77
CA PRO A 315 21.89 13.47 -0.55
C PRO A 315 21.24 12.41 -1.42
N CYS A 316 20.78 12.81 -2.60
CA CYS A 316 20.08 11.93 -3.52
C CYS A 316 20.31 12.34 -4.97
N VAL A 317 20.20 11.37 -5.87
CA VAL A 317 20.16 11.64 -7.32
C VAL A 317 18.80 12.23 -7.67
N MET A 318 17.76 11.65 -7.08
CA MET A 318 16.40 12.10 -7.15
C MET A 318 15.77 11.96 -5.77
N THR A 319 14.89 12.91 -5.46
CA THR A 319 14.09 12.92 -4.24
C THR A 319 13.18 11.69 -4.11
N PHE A 320 12.31 11.68 -3.10
CA PHE A 320 11.24 10.70 -2.95
C PHE A 320 10.60 10.37 -4.30
N SER A 321 10.70 9.09 -4.65
CA SER A 321 10.06 8.51 -5.83
C SER A 321 8.75 7.84 -5.44
N SER A 322 8.63 7.46 -4.16
CA SER A 322 7.41 6.94 -3.55
C SER A 322 7.34 7.36 -2.09
N VAL A 323 6.12 7.70 -1.64
CA VAL A 323 5.76 7.85 -0.23
C VAL A 323 4.45 7.11 -0.02
N VAL A 324 4.44 6.13 0.88
CA VAL A 324 3.27 5.28 1.17
C VAL A 324 2.90 5.37 2.64
N ARG A 325 1.59 5.38 2.93
CA ARG A 325 1.09 5.35 4.31
C ARG A 325 1.12 3.93 4.87
N LEU A 326 1.62 3.78 6.09
CA LEU A 326 1.66 2.54 6.84
C LEU A 326 0.40 2.35 7.68
N THR A 327 0.13 1.13 8.11
CA THR A 327 -1.05 0.78 8.93
C THR A 327 -1.06 1.45 10.30
N ASP A 328 0.13 1.79 10.84
CA ASP A 328 0.27 2.54 12.09
C ASP A 328 0.13 4.07 11.93
N GLY A 329 -0.19 4.54 10.72
CA GLY A 329 -0.40 5.95 10.41
C GLY A 329 0.87 6.72 10.02
N ARG A 330 2.07 6.16 10.20
CA ARG A 330 3.32 6.74 9.68
C ARG A 330 3.36 6.69 8.16
N TYR A 331 4.35 7.37 7.57
CA TYR A 331 4.66 7.23 6.15
C TYR A 331 6.07 6.69 5.96
N LEU A 332 6.23 5.85 4.95
CA LEU A 332 7.49 5.34 4.44
C LEU A 332 7.80 6.06 3.14
N GLY A 333 8.94 6.74 3.08
CA GLY A 333 9.46 7.41 1.89
C GLY A 333 10.66 6.67 1.32
N MET A 334 10.69 6.49 -0.01
CA MET A 334 11.81 5.84 -0.70
C MET A 334 12.38 6.70 -1.82
N TYR A 335 13.71 6.67 -1.93
CA TYR A 335 14.48 7.40 -2.93
C TYR A 335 15.75 6.61 -3.27
N HIS A 336 16.63 7.15 -4.12
CA HIS A 336 17.89 6.48 -4.45
C HIS A 336 19.07 7.44 -4.51
N LYS A 337 20.27 6.89 -4.36
CA LYS A 337 21.51 7.64 -4.51
C LYS A 337 22.65 6.77 -5.04
N GLY A 338 23.64 7.41 -5.65
CA GLY A 338 24.97 6.85 -5.82
C GLY A 338 25.92 7.20 -4.67
N PRO A 339 27.20 6.82 -4.77
CA PRO A 339 28.21 7.13 -3.76
C PRO A 339 28.28 8.64 -3.49
N GLY A 340 28.25 9.04 -2.21
CA GLY A 340 28.27 10.46 -1.82
C GLY A 340 27.01 11.27 -2.19
N GLY A 341 25.95 10.62 -2.68
CA GLY A 341 24.77 11.32 -3.20
C GLY A 341 24.85 11.67 -4.69
N GLU A 342 25.93 11.26 -5.38
CA GLU A 342 26.15 11.58 -6.79
C GLU A 342 25.33 10.69 -7.72
N ASP A 343 25.05 11.20 -8.93
CA ASP A 343 24.44 10.43 -10.03
C ASP A 343 25.49 9.54 -10.70
N ARG A 344 25.96 8.55 -9.93
CA ARG A 344 27.02 7.63 -10.32
C ARG A 344 26.76 6.24 -9.74
N THR A 345 27.12 5.21 -10.49
CA THR A 345 27.05 3.83 -10.04
C THR A 345 28.08 3.52 -8.93
N PRO A 346 27.84 2.49 -8.10
CA PRO A 346 26.61 1.71 -7.99
C PRO A 346 25.46 2.52 -7.36
N LEU A 347 24.25 2.34 -7.87
CA LEU A 347 23.06 2.93 -7.27
C LEU A 347 22.47 2.04 -6.18
N SER A 348 21.91 2.67 -5.16
CA SER A 348 21.19 2.01 -4.07
C SER A 348 19.90 2.75 -3.76
N VAL A 349 18.89 1.98 -3.36
CA VAL A 349 17.60 2.50 -2.92
C VAL A 349 17.58 2.59 -1.40
N LEU A 350 17.11 3.74 -0.91
CA LEU A 350 17.02 4.08 0.50
C LEU A 350 15.57 4.26 0.92
N GLN A 351 15.33 3.98 2.19
CA GLN A 351 14.06 4.15 2.87
C GLN A 351 14.25 5.01 4.12
N THR A 352 13.23 5.81 4.44
CA THR A 352 13.09 6.58 5.68
C THR A 352 11.62 6.65 6.09
N PHE A 353 11.34 7.04 7.34
CA PHE A 353 9.98 7.16 7.88
C PHE A 353 9.71 8.54 8.44
N THR A 354 8.47 9.01 8.31
CA THR A 354 7.95 10.17 9.04
C THR A 354 6.72 9.77 9.88
N SER A 355 6.60 10.35 11.07
CA SER A 355 5.48 10.13 12.00
C SER A 355 4.66 11.38 12.28
N ASP A 356 5.09 12.54 11.78
CA ASP A 356 4.51 13.85 12.07
C ASP A 356 3.92 14.53 10.81
N GLY A 357 3.64 13.74 9.77
CA GLY A 357 3.07 14.26 8.52
C GLY A 357 4.09 14.96 7.62
N GLY A 358 5.36 14.59 7.72
CA GLY A 358 6.42 14.98 6.77
C GLY A 358 7.38 16.06 7.25
N PHE A 359 7.28 16.52 8.51
CA PHE A 359 8.19 17.53 9.06
C PHE A 359 9.55 16.93 9.42
N THR A 360 9.55 15.75 10.05
CA THR A 360 10.78 15.04 10.40
C THR A 360 10.78 13.64 9.79
N TRP A 361 11.99 13.20 9.46
CA TRP A 361 12.24 11.92 8.80
C TRP A 361 13.37 11.19 9.54
N SER A 362 13.23 9.87 9.72
CA SER A 362 14.25 9.05 10.35
C SER A 362 15.51 8.98 9.49
N GLU A 363 16.64 8.56 10.09
CA GLU A 363 17.86 8.32 9.33
C GLU A 363 17.60 7.34 8.17
N PRO A 364 17.98 7.68 6.91
CA PRO A 364 17.77 6.81 5.78
C PRO A 364 18.64 5.55 5.85
N ARG A 365 18.05 4.39 5.54
CA ARG A 365 18.77 3.12 5.42
C ARG A 365 18.70 2.57 4.00
N VAL A 366 19.75 1.89 3.56
CA VAL A 366 19.74 1.16 2.28
C VAL A 366 18.83 -0.06 2.43
N VAL A 367 17.93 -0.25 1.46
CA VAL A 367 17.01 -1.40 1.42
C VAL A 367 17.10 -2.20 0.12
N ALA A 368 17.74 -1.66 -0.92
CA ALA A 368 18.12 -2.45 -2.08
C ALA A 368 19.45 -1.97 -2.66
N ALA A 369 20.36 -2.92 -2.87
CA ALA A 369 21.58 -2.80 -3.65
C ALA A 369 21.83 -4.16 -4.28
N VAL A 370 22.11 -4.20 -5.59
CA VAL A 370 22.19 -5.46 -6.34
C VAL A 370 23.48 -5.44 -7.14
N GLU A 371 24.34 -6.43 -6.94
CA GLU A 371 25.60 -6.54 -7.67
C GLU A 371 25.35 -6.62 -9.19
N GLY A 372 26.10 -5.83 -9.96
CA GLY A 372 25.95 -5.77 -11.43
C GLY A 372 24.70 -5.02 -11.93
N LYS A 373 23.78 -4.60 -11.05
CA LYS A 373 22.58 -3.84 -11.40
C LYS A 373 22.56 -2.49 -10.68
N ASN A 374 21.72 -1.57 -11.15
CA ASN A 374 21.58 -0.25 -10.55
C ASN A 374 20.11 0.05 -10.21
N PRO A 375 19.59 -0.48 -9.08
CA PRO A 375 18.23 -0.20 -8.64
C PRO A 375 18.05 1.29 -8.36
N CYS A 376 17.02 1.90 -8.92
CA CYS A 376 16.67 3.28 -8.65
C CYS A 376 15.17 3.56 -8.79
N GLU A 377 14.79 4.78 -8.41
CA GLU A 377 13.46 5.34 -8.66
C GLU A 377 12.29 4.42 -8.21
N PRO A 378 12.23 4.03 -6.92
CA PRO A 378 11.29 3.05 -6.41
C PRO A 378 9.84 3.53 -6.44
N PHE A 379 8.92 2.60 -6.69
CA PHE A 379 7.48 2.76 -6.58
C PHE A 379 6.90 1.70 -5.63
N VAL A 380 6.45 2.15 -4.46
CA VAL A 380 5.86 1.30 -3.42
C VAL A 380 4.35 1.41 -3.43
N PHE A 381 3.68 0.26 -3.37
CA PHE A 381 2.23 0.17 -3.20
C PHE A 381 1.84 -1.04 -2.37
N ARG A 382 0.65 -0.99 -1.80
CA ARG A 382 0.11 -2.04 -0.92
C ARG A 382 -0.67 -3.08 -1.73
N SER A 383 -0.59 -4.35 -1.32
CA SER A 383 -1.43 -5.42 -1.83
C SER A 383 -2.92 -5.09 -1.65
N PRO A 384 -3.82 -5.64 -2.50
CA PRO A 384 -5.26 -5.46 -2.32
C PRO A 384 -5.77 -5.90 -0.93
N GLU A 385 -5.17 -6.95 -0.36
CA GLU A 385 -5.53 -7.47 0.97
C GLU A 385 -4.95 -6.65 2.13
N GLY A 386 -4.03 -5.73 1.85
CA GLY A 386 -3.49 -4.79 2.82
C GLY A 386 -2.29 -5.29 3.63
N ASP A 387 -1.93 -6.57 3.49
CA ASP A 387 -0.95 -7.31 4.30
C ASP A 387 0.50 -7.26 3.76
N GLU A 388 0.72 -6.75 2.55
CA GLU A 388 2.04 -6.76 1.89
C GLU A 388 2.29 -5.45 1.13
N LEU A 389 3.52 -4.95 1.16
CA LEU A 389 4.01 -3.87 0.30
C LEU A 389 4.82 -4.47 -0.84
N CYS A 390 4.59 -4.02 -2.06
CA CYS A 390 5.41 -4.29 -3.23
C CYS A 390 6.17 -3.03 -3.62
N CYS A 391 7.46 -3.15 -3.89
CA CYS A 391 8.31 -2.07 -4.42
C CYS A 391 8.82 -2.45 -5.80
N LEU A 392 8.40 -1.74 -6.84
CA LEU A 392 8.99 -1.82 -8.19
C LEU A 392 10.13 -0.81 -8.31
N MET A 393 11.20 -1.17 -9.01
CA MET A 393 12.38 -0.34 -9.18
C MET A 393 12.84 -0.37 -10.64
N ARG A 394 13.25 0.80 -11.14
CA ARG A 394 14.04 0.86 -12.36
C ARG A 394 15.35 0.12 -12.16
N GLU A 395 15.78 -0.59 -13.19
CA GLU A 395 17.15 -1.10 -13.31
C GLU A 395 17.90 -0.22 -14.31
N ASN A 396 18.82 0.61 -13.82
CA ASN A 396 19.39 1.71 -14.60
C ASN A 396 20.46 1.30 -15.63
N THR A 397 20.96 0.06 -15.61
CA THR A 397 21.86 -0.39 -16.68
C THR A 397 21.13 -0.67 -17.98
N HIS A 398 19.81 -0.93 -17.90
CA HIS A 398 18.95 -1.30 -19.03
C HIS A 398 19.44 -2.55 -19.77
N THR A 399 20.18 -3.42 -19.08
CA THR A 399 20.70 -4.69 -19.62
C THR A 399 19.78 -5.88 -19.33
N GLY A 400 18.81 -5.71 -18.43
CA GLY A 400 17.88 -6.75 -18.02
C GLY A 400 16.46 -6.21 -17.75
N ARG A 401 15.78 -6.83 -16.78
CA ARG A 401 14.44 -6.45 -16.33
C ARG A 401 14.51 -5.37 -15.26
N SER A 402 13.39 -4.71 -15.03
CA SER A 402 13.19 -3.94 -13.80
C SER A 402 13.22 -4.87 -12.59
N LEU A 403 13.33 -4.30 -11.40
CA LEU A 403 13.42 -5.07 -10.16
C LEU A 403 12.15 -4.92 -9.33
N MET A 404 11.85 -5.94 -8.51
CA MET A 404 10.79 -5.91 -7.52
C MET A 404 11.23 -6.55 -6.20
N MET A 405 10.67 -6.08 -5.09
CA MET A 405 10.84 -6.67 -3.77
C MET A 405 9.58 -6.46 -2.92
N PHE A 406 9.42 -7.26 -1.87
CA PHE A 406 8.19 -7.32 -1.07
C PHE A 406 8.47 -7.17 0.42
N SER A 407 7.50 -6.66 1.17
CA SER A 407 7.56 -6.49 2.62
C SER A 407 6.22 -6.86 3.25
N GLN A 408 6.21 -7.76 4.23
CA GLN A 408 5.01 -8.18 4.97
C GLN A 408 4.90 -7.53 6.36
N ASP A 409 5.80 -6.61 6.70
CA ASP A 409 5.92 -6.03 8.03
C ASP A 409 6.07 -4.49 8.02
N GLU A 410 5.36 -3.83 7.07
CA GLU A 410 5.31 -2.37 6.94
C GLU A 410 6.69 -1.73 6.65
N GLY A 411 7.51 -2.43 5.87
CA GLY A 411 8.82 -1.97 5.41
C GLY A 411 9.92 -2.11 6.46
N LYS A 412 9.72 -2.91 7.52
CA LYS A 412 10.79 -3.22 8.48
C LYS A 412 11.81 -4.16 7.83
N ASN A 413 11.35 -5.15 7.07
CA ASN A 413 12.18 -6.05 6.28
C ASN A 413 11.65 -6.12 4.84
N TRP A 414 12.58 -6.30 3.91
CA TRP A 414 12.29 -6.48 2.49
C TRP A 414 12.87 -7.82 2.03
N SER A 415 12.19 -8.49 1.10
CA SER A 415 12.79 -9.60 0.35
C SER A 415 13.96 -9.12 -0.49
N ASP A 416 14.83 -10.04 -0.91
CA ASP A 416 15.84 -9.72 -1.91
C ASP A 416 15.17 -9.22 -3.21
N PRO A 417 15.75 -8.22 -3.89
CA PRO A 417 15.26 -7.79 -5.20
C PRO A 417 15.36 -8.89 -6.25
N VAL A 418 14.26 -9.15 -6.95
CA VAL A 418 14.17 -10.08 -8.08
C VAL A 418 13.71 -9.35 -9.34
N ASP A 419 13.84 -9.99 -10.50
CA ASP A 419 13.41 -9.40 -11.77
C ASP A 419 11.88 -9.35 -11.89
N THR A 420 11.37 -8.27 -12.48
CA THR A 420 9.96 -8.15 -12.86
C THR A 420 9.63 -9.02 -14.08
N PRO A 421 8.34 -9.36 -14.29
CA PRO A 421 7.91 -9.91 -15.57
C PRO A 421 8.19 -8.92 -16.71
N TRP A 422 8.28 -9.43 -17.94
CA TRP A 422 8.63 -8.64 -19.13
C TRP A 422 7.72 -7.43 -19.30
N GLY A 423 6.42 -7.65 -19.07
CA GLY A 423 5.37 -6.64 -19.18
C GLY A 423 5.56 -5.43 -18.29
N LEU A 424 6.28 -5.57 -17.17
CA LEU A 424 6.58 -4.51 -16.21
C LEU A 424 8.00 -3.98 -16.32
N THR A 425 8.77 -4.34 -17.36
CA THR A 425 10.12 -3.82 -17.53
C THR A 425 10.12 -2.41 -18.13
N GLY A 426 10.60 -1.46 -17.34
CA GLY A 426 10.64 -0.05 -17.67
C GLY A 426 11.24 0.83 -16.59
N ASP A 427 11.04 2.13 -16.77
CA ASP A 427 11.59 3.16 -15.90
C ASP A 427 10.48 4.03 -15.30
N ARG A 428 10.64 4.42 -14.03
CA ARG A 428 9.69 5.25 -13.27
C ARG A 428 8.27 4.69 -13.29
N HIS A 429 8.06 3.54 -12.65
CA HIS A 429 6.71 3.02 -12.44
C HIS A 429 5.91 3.94 -11.54
N VAL A 430 4.66 4.20 -11.89
CA VAL A 430 3.62 4.73 -10.99
C VAL A 430 2.31 4.10 -11.42
N GLY A 431 1.45 3.75 -10.48
CA GLY A 431 0.20 3.08 -10.83
C GLY A 431 -0.89 3.17 -9.79
N VAL A 432 -2.06 2.71 -10.20
CA VAL A 432 -3.30 2.73 -9.41
C VAL A 432 -3.93 1.34 -9.40
N HIS A 433 -4.57 1.00 -8.28
CA HIS A 433 -5.42 -0.18 -8.14
C HIS A 433 -6.84 0.20 -8.51
N VAL A 434 -7.43 -0.50 -9.48
CA VAL A 434 -8.80 -0.25 -9.94
C VAL A 434 -9.79 -1.22 -9.27
N GLY A 435 -11.07 -0.83 -9.24
CA GLY A 435 -12.10 -1.53 -8.45
C GLY A 435 -12.40 -2.97 -8.84
N ASP A 436 -11.94 -3.43 -10.00
CA ASP A 436 -12.07 -4.82 -10.46
C ASP A 436 -10.91 -5.73 -10.02
N GLY A 437 -9.99 -5.21 -9.20
CA GLY A 437 -8.85 -5.96 -8.66
C GLY A 437 -7.56 -5.81 -9.47
N ARG A 438 -7.60 -5.17 -10.65
CA ARG A 438 -6.42 -4.95 -11.50
C ARG A 438 -5.61 -3.73 -11.08
N TRP A 439 -4.36 -3.71 -11.51
CA TRP A 439 -3.43 -2.60 -11.43
C TRP A 439 -3.19 -2.02 -12.82
N VAL A 440 -3.10 -0.70 -12.89
CA VAL A 440 -2.65 0.03 -14.08
C VAL A 440 -1.39 0.77 -13.71
N ILE A 441 -0.25 0.31 -14.23
CA ILE A 441 1.07 0.84 -13.89
C ILE A 441 1.67 1.48 -15.15
N ALA A 442 1.81 2.80 -15.14
CA ALA A 442 2.41 3.57 -16.23
C ALA A 442 3.91 3.76 -16.00
N PHE A 443 4.68 3.76 -17.09
CA PHE A 443 6.13 3.89 -17.07
C PHE A 443 6.68 4.17 -18.48
N ARG A 444 7.97 4.51 -18.56
CA ARG A 444 8.69 4.50 -19.84
C ARG A 444 9.12 3.07 -20.17
N ASP A 445 8.72 2.57 -21.33
CA ASP A 445 9.07 1.22 -21.76
C ASP A 445 10.58 1.06 -21.98
N GLN A 446 11.19 0.07 -21.34
CA GLN A 446 12.59 -0.33 -21.61
C GLN A 446 12.75 -1.82 -21.92
N ALA A 447 11.64 -2.55 -21.97
CA ALA A 447 11.68 -3.99 -22.14
C ALA A 447 12.42 -4.37 -23.43
N ILE A 448 13.40 -5.27 -23.31
CA ILE A 448 14.21 -5.73 -24.44
C ILE A 448 13.29 -6.41 -25.45
N GLY A 449 13.42 -6.03 -26.72
CA GLY A 449 12.57 -6.54 -27.80
C GLY A 449 11.16 -5.95 -27.85
N SER A 450 10.81 -4.99 -26.99
CA SER A 450 9.49 -4.36 -27.05
C SER A 450 9.29 -3.52 -28.30
N PRO A 451 8.14 -3.67 -29.02
CA PRO A 451 7.80 -2.81 -30.15
C PRO A 451 7.54 -1.35 -29.72
N THR A 452 7.38 -1.11 -28.41
CA THR A 452 7.15 0.23 -27.85
C THR A 452 8.33 0.76 -27.04
N LYS A 453 9.51 0.14 -27.12
CA LYS A 453 10.68 0.56 -26.34
C LYS A 453 10.96 2.06 -26.50
N GLY A 454 11.05 2.75 -25.36
CA GLY A 454 11.27 4.19 -25.27
C GLY A 454 10.00 5.04 -25.34
N HIS A 455 8.82 4.46 -25.53
CA HIS A 455 7.55 5.20 -25.46
C HIS A 455 6.94 5.16 -24.06
N PHE A 456 5.92 5.98 -23.85
CA PHE A 456 5.16 6.01 -22.61
C PHE A 456 4.01 5.02 -22.68
N VAL A 457 3.97 4.08 -21.74
CA VAL A 457 3.08 2.93 -21.76
C VAL A 457 2.46 2.69 -20.39
N ALA A 458 1.41 1.89 -20.35
CA ALA A 458 0.92 1.26 -19.13
C ALA A 458 0.87 -0.26 -19.27
N TRP A 459 1.09 -0.95 -18.16
CA TRP A 459 0.83 -2.37 -17.97
C TRP A 459 -0.48 -2.54 -17.20
N VAL A 460 -1.28 -3.51 -17.61
CA VAL A 460 -2.52 -3.91 -16.92
C VAL A 460 -2.41 -5.37 -16.51
N GLY A 461 -2.67 -5.65 -15.23
CA GLY A 461 -2.65 -7.00 -14.67
C GLY A 461 -3.08 -7.01 -13.21
N THR A 462 -2.85 -8.09 -12.49
CA THR A 462 -3.24 -8.26 -11.09
C THR A 462 -2.02 -8.23 -10.16
N TYR A 463 -2.24 -8.06 -8.85
CA TYR A 463 -1.16 -8.20 -7.88
C TYR A 463 -0.52 -9.59 -7.92
N ASN A 464 -1.32 -10.64 -8.17
CA ASN A 464 -0.84 -11.99 -8.33
C ASN A 464 0.09 -12.14 -9.54
N ASP A 465 -0.11 -11.36 -10.59
CA ASP A 465 0.79 -11.39 -11.74
C ASP A 465 2.17 -10.85 -11.38
N ILE A 466 2.20 -9.79 -10.57
CA ILE A 466 3.45 -9.23 -10.04
C ILE A 466 4.14 -10.23 -9.12
N LYS A 467 3.42 -10.75 -8.13
CA LYS A 467 3.96 -11.67 -7.12
C LYS A 467 4.51 -12.96 -7.71
N ASN A 468 3.85 -13.49 -8.74
CA ASN A 468 4.24 -14.74 -9.39
C ASN A 468 5.07 -14.52 -10.67
N ALA A 469 5.48 -13.28 -10.95
CA ALA A 469 6.22 -12.89 -12.15
C ALA A 469 5.59 -13.41 -13.47
N THR A 470 4.26 -13.40 -13.55
CA THR A 470 3.54 -13.72 -14.79
C THR A 470 3.39 -12.46 -15.66
N PRO A 471 3.10 -12.60 -16.96
CA PRO A 471 3.11 -11.46 -17.88
C PRO A 471 2.14 -10.32 -17.55
N GLY A 472 1.05 -10.58 -16.82
CA GLY A 472 -0.11 -9.69 -16.73
C GLY A 472 -1.08 -9.91 -17.89
N GLN A 473 -1.98 -8.95 -18.12
CA GLN A 473 -3.06 -9.09 -19.11
C GLN A 473 -2.72 -8.45 -20.45
N TYR A 474 -2.28 -7.19 -20.45
CA TYR A 474 -1.90 -6.48 -21.68
C TYR A 474 -1.07 -5.22 -21.37
N ARG A 475 -0.47 -4.64 -22.41
CA ARG A 475 0.16 -3.32 -22.38
C ARG A 475 -0.62 -2.35 -23.25
N VAL A 476 -0.50 -1.07 -22.92
CA VAL A 476 -1.12 0.03 -23.66
C VAL A 476 -0.06 1.06 -23.97
N LYS A 477 0.18 1.35 -25.24
CA LYS A 477 0.95 2.52 -25.65
C LYS A 477 0.08 3.76 -25.47
N LEU A 478 0.38 4.50 -24.40
CA LEU A 478 -0.39 5.65 -23.98
C LEU A 478 -0.06 6.88 -24.81
N LEU A 479 1.24 7.15 -25.04
CA LEU A 479 1.70 8.29 -25.82
C LEU A 479 2.95 7.93 -26.64
N HIS A 480 3.02 8.48 -27.85
CA HIS A 480 4.14 8.30 -28.76
C HIS A 480 5.21 9.35 -28.49
N SER A 481 6.46 8.90 -28.32
CA SER A 481 7.60 9.81 -28.17
C SER A 481 8.21 10.11 -29.52
N HIS A 482 8.16 11.37 -29.95
CA HIS A 482 8.80 11.84 -31.18
C HIS A 482 10.24 12.36 -30.93
N ALA A 483 10.83 12.03 -29.77
CA ALA A 483 12.19 12.46 -29.42
C ALA A 483 13.22 11.72 -30.27
N LYS A 484 14.30 12.44 -30.68
CA LYS A 484 15.46 11.80 -31.33
C LYS A 484 16.05 10.68 -30.46
N ARG A 485 16.18 10.95 -29.16
CA ARG A 485 16.39 9.92 -28.14
C ARG A 485 15.02 9.46 -27.67
N VAL A 486 14.47 8.43 -28.31
CA VAL A 486 13.06 8.02 -28.11
C VAL A 486 12.67 7.88 -26.64
N GLY A 487 13.56 7.33 -25.81
CA GLY A 487 13.36 7.16 -24.36
C GLY A 487 13.45 8.44 -23.50
N ASP A 488 13.54 9.64 -24.08
CA ASP A 488 13.42 10.89 -23.32
C ASP A 488 11.94 11.19 -23.03
N CYS A 489 11.31 10.38 -22.19
CA CYS A 489 9.92 10.51 -21.75
C CYS A 489 9.68 9.76 -20.44
N GLY A 490 8.44 9.67 -19.96
CA GLY A 490 8.05 8.96 -18.75
C GLY A 490 8.01 9.88 -17.53
N TYR A 491 8.42 9.37 -16.37
CA TYR A 491 8.25 10.04 -15.07
C TYR A 491 6.76 10.35 -14.84
N PRO A 492 5.95 9.31 -14.64
CA PRO A 492 4.52 9.48 -14.61
C PRO A 492 4.02 10.06 -13.30
N GLY A 493 2.90 10.77 -13.40
CA GLY A 493 1.87 10.82 -12.38
C GLY A 493 0.66 10.04 -12.86
N VAL A 494 0.06 9.19 -12.02
CA VAL A 494 -1.10 8.37 -12.38
C VAL A 494 -2.18 8.51 -11.32
N GLU A 495 -3.35 8.98 -11.73
CA GLU A 495 -4.49 9.23 -10.84
C GLU A 495 -5.71 8.44 -11.29
N LEU A 496 -6.50 7.96 -10.33
CA LEU A 496 -7.78 7.28 -10.55
C LEU A 496 -8.92 8.16 -10.04
N LEU A 497 -9.77 8.63 -10.95
CA LEU A 497 -10.99 9.37 -10.59
C LEU A 497 -12.09 8.43 -10.08
N PRO A 498 -13.04 8.94 -9.27
CA PRO A 498 -14.16 8.14 -8.73
C PRO A 498 -15.04 7.46 -9.79
N ASP A 499 -15.08 7.99 -11.02
CA ASP A 499 -15.85 7.43 -12.12
C ASP A 499 -15.12 6.33 -12.90
N GLY A 500 -13.93 5.91 -12.42
CA GLY A 500 -13.07 4.91 -13.06
C GLY A 500 -12.15 5.47 -14.16
N THR A 501 -12.16 6.78 -14.41
CA THR A 501 -11.20 7.40 -15.33
C THR A 501 -9.80 7.38 -14.74
N ILE A 502 -8.85 6.85 -15.49
CA ILE A 502 -7.42 6.90 -15.19
C ILE A 502 -6.82 8.07 -15.97
N ILE A 503 -5.97 8.84 -15.31
CA ILE A 503 -5.22 9.96 -15.89
C ILE A 503 -3.75 9.63 -15.74
N ALA A 504 -3.05 9.46 -16.87
CA ALA A 504 -1.61 9.22 -16.89
C ALA A 504 -0.91 10.45 -17.47
N THR A 505 -0.13 11.14 -16.65
CA THR A 505 0.60 12.37 -16.97
C THR A 505 2.08 12.07 -17.09
N THR A 506 2.74 12.55 -18.14
CA THR A 506 4.16 12.35 -18.42
C THR A 506 4.76 13.61 -19.04
N TYR A 507 6.09 13.71 -19.07
CA TYR A 507 6.73 14.55 -20.09
C TYR A 507 7.04 13.73 -21.34
N ILE A 508 6.99 14.37 -22.52
CA ILE A 508 7.28 13.71 -23.79
C ILE A 508 7.53 14.72 -24.91
N LYS A 509 8.35 14.37 -25.92
CA LYS A 509 8.39 15.09 -27.19
C LYS A 509 7.10 14.76 -27.95
N TYR A 510 6.09 15.59 -27.72
CA TYR A 510 4.69 15.29 -28.01
C TYR A 510 4.35 15.27 -29.51
N ARG A 511 5.07 16.05 -30.31
CA ARG A 511 4.88 16.17 -31.77
C ARG A 511 6.23 16.30 -32.48
N LEU A 512 6.26 15.96 -33.76
CA LEU A 512 7.34 16.39 -34.66
C LEU A 512 7.38 17.92 -34.73
N GLY A 513 8.56 18.48 -35.02
CA GLY A 513 8.75 19.94 -35.05
C GLY A 513 9.92 20.40 -34.18
N PRO A 514 10.23 21.71 -34.18
CA PRO A 514 11.33 22.28 -33.43
C PRO A 514 11.06 22.36 -31.91
N GLU A 515 9.81 22.24 -31.47
CA GLU A 515 9.42 22.35 -30.06
C GLU A 515 10.08 21.27 -29.21
N LYS A 516 10.41 21.57 -27.96
CA LYS A 516 10.96 20.58 -27.03
C LYS A 516 9.83 19.79 -26.35
N HIS A 517 10.14 19.14 -25.24
CA HIS A 517 9.22 18.26 -24.52
C HIS A 517 8.11 19.06 -23.83
N SER A 518 6.91 18.50 -23.85
CA SER A 518 5.71 19.01 -23.18
C SER A 518 5.37 18.11 -21.99
N VAL A 519 4.63 18.64 -21.02
CA VAL A 519 3.90 17.84 -20.03
C VAL A 519 2.49 17.59 -20.57
N VAL A 520 2.13 16.32 -20.68
CA VAL A 520 0.91 15.85 -21.33
C VAL A 520 0.26 14.75 -20.49
N SER A 521 -1.06 14.83 -20.34
CA SER A 521 -1.89 13.77 -19.78
C SER A 521 -2.66 13.04 -20.87
N THR A 522 -2.88 11.74 -20.69
CA THR A 522 -3.91 10.98 -21.42
C THR A 522 -4.94 10.43 -20.43
N ARG A 523 -6.21 10.45 -20.80
CA ARG A 523 -7.34 10.03 -19.96
C ARG A 523 -7.99 8.79 -20.57
N PHE A 524 -8.23 7.74 -19.79
CA PHE A 524 -8.82 6.49 -20.30
C PHE A 524 -9.57 5.70 -19.23
N LYS A 525 -10.40 4.73 -19.62
CA LYS A 525 -11.03 3.74 -18.72
C LYS A 525 -10.60 2.33 -19.11
N LEU A 526 -10.65 1.36 -18.20
CA LEU A 526 -10.30 -0.02 -18.58
C LEU A 526 -11.36 -0.68 -19.44
N ASP A 527 -12.65 -0.49 -19.13
CA ASP A 527 -13.75 -1.09 -19.91
C ASP A 527 -13.69 -0.75 -21.41
N GLU A 528 -13.26 0.47 -21.78
CA GLU A 528 -13.09 0.86 -23.18
C GLU A 528 -11.89 0.20 -23.87
N LEU A 529 -10.87 -0.17 -23.09
CA LEU A 529 -9.67 -0.86 -23.58
C LEU A 529 -9.94 -2.37 -23.68
N ASP A 530 -10.62 -2.95 -22.68
CA ASP A 530 -11.04 -4.36 -22.67
C ASP A 530 -11.97 -4.70 -23.84
N ALA A 531 -12.84 -3.76 -24.24
CA ALA A 531 -13.68 -3.92 -25.43
C ALA A 531 -12.87 -4.03 -26.74
N ARG A 532 -11.59 -3.67 -26.72
CA ARG A 532 -10.68 -3.70 -27.87
C ARG A 532 -9.71 -4.89 -27.84
N THR A 533 -9.40 -5.43 -26.67
CA THR A 533 -8.57 -6.66 -26.54
C THR A 533 -9.34 -7.93 -26.88
N ASN A 534 -10.67 -7.89 -26.77
CA ASN A 534 -11.57 -9.00 -27.12
C ASN A 534 -11.92 -9.08 -28.62
N LYS A 535 -11.24 -8.31 -29.48
CA LYS A 535 -11.36 -8.33 -30.94
C LYS A 535 -10.03 -8.75 -31.54
#